data_AF-A0A258YV07-F1
#
_entry.id   AF-A0A258YV07-F1
#
_cell.length_a   1.000
_cell.length_b   1.000
_cell.length_c   1.000
_cell.angle_alpha   90.00
_cell.angle_beta   90.00
_cell.angle_gamma   90.00
#
_symmetry.space_group_name_H-M   'P 1'
#
loop_
_entity.id
_entity.type
_entity.pdbx_description
1 polymer ?
#
loop_
_entity_poly.entity_id
_entity_poly.type
_entity_poly.pdbx_seq_one_letter_code
_entity_poly.pdbx_strand_id
1 'polypeptide(L)'
;MSDLESLSVLKGVVAAIRFYDDGTLAEAAGQLGQVDTQLAAELCYANGRIMHHGSDVLMTLSSTQGWPPKGWMMLGDELSICAVAEVACFVRNREISFNEVFRSLTALSQK
;
A
#
# COMPACT_ATOMS: atom_id res chain seq x y z
N MET A 1 8.22 -6.25 18.33
CA MET A 1 8.31 -6.15 16.86
C MET A 1 7.26 -5.15 16.45
N SER A 2 7.62 -4.13 15.66
CA SER A 2 6.58 -3.29 15.06
C SER A 2 5.71 -4.17 14.16
N ASP A 3 4.45 -3.79 14.01
CA ASP A 3 3.49 -4.55 13.20
C ASP A 3 3.98 -4.69 11.74
N LEU A 4 4.77 -3.73 11.23
CA LEU A 4 5.37 -3.76 9.89
C LEU A 4 6.46 -4.83 9.71
N GLU A 5 7.21 -5.21 10.75
CA GLU A 5 8.25 -6.25 10.60
C GLU A 5 7.67 -7.62 10.22
N SER A 6 6.38 -7.85 10.49
CA SER A 6 5.69 -9.05 10.02
C SER A 6 5.58 -9.12 8.48
N LEU A 7 5.56 -7.97 7.80
CA LEU A 7 5.56 -7.88 6.33
C LEU A 7 6.94 -8.19 5.76
N SER A 8 8.01 -7.81 6.46
CA SER A 8 9.40 -8.10 6.08
C SER A 8 9.69 -9.61 5.96
N VAL A 9 8.89 -10.46 6.62
CA VAL A 9 9.03 -11.92 6.59
C VAL A 9 8.49 -12.53 5.28
N LEU A 10 7.62 -11.82 4.57
CA LEU A 10 7.09 -12.29 3.29
C LEU A 10 8.18 -12.23 2.21
N LYS A 11 8.46 -13.37 1.59
CA LYS A 11 9.44 -13.47 0.50
C LYS A 11 9.06 -12.50 -0.62
N GLY A 12 10.03 -11.68 -1.06
CA GLY A 12 9.83 -10.71 -2.12
C GLY A 12 9.38 -9.33 -1.65
N VAL A 13 9.06 -9.13 -0.36
CA VAL A 13 8.91 -7.77 0.18
C VAL A 13 10.27 -7.10 0.26
N VAL A 14 10.39 -5.94 -0.39
CA VAL A 14 11.58 -5.09 -0.36
C VAL A 14 11.53 -4.17 0.84
N ALA A 15 10.44 -3.43 0.99
CA ALA A 15 10.21 -2.51 2.10
C ALA A 15 8.71 -2.42 2.41
N ALA A 16 8.39 -2.05 3.64
CA ALA A 16 7.04 -1.68 4.05
C ALA A 16 7.08 -0.33 4.77
N ILE A 17 6.03 0.46 4.58
CA ILE A 17 5.88 1.76 5.24
C ILE A 17 4.49 1.90 5.83
N ARG A 18 4.41 2.71 6.89
CA ARG A 18 3.18 3.27 7.44
C ARG A 18 3.29 4.79 7.38
N PHE A 19 2.21 5.46 7.04
CA PHE A 19 2.18 6.92 6.92
C PHE A 19 0.96 7.51 7.63
N TYR A 20 1.01 8.80 7.96
CA TYR A 20 -0.11 9.53 8.54
C TYR A 20 -1.07 10.04 7.46
N ASP A 21 -2.21 10.59 7.87
CA ASP A 21 -3.26 11.12 6.99
C ASP A 21 -2.90 12.45 6.29
N ASP A 22 -1.68 12.92 6.48
CA ASP A 22 -1.04 14.02 5.75
C ASP A 22 0.08 13.56 4.80
N GLY A 23 0.33 12.24 4.73
CA GLY A 23 1.39 11.64 3.90
C GLY A 23 2.78 11.65 4.53
N THR A 24 2.95 12.09 5.78
CA THR A 24 4.23 11.99 6.48
C THR A 24 4.52 10.56 6.91
N LEU A 25 5.79 10.14 6.85
CA LEU A 25 6.21 8.80 7.24
C LEU A 25 6.05 8.58 8.75
N ALA A 26 5.35 7.52 9.14
CA ALA A 26 5.18 7.10 10.54
C ALA A 26 6.16 5.99 10.93
N GLU A 27 6.23 4.93 10.13
CA GLU A 27 7.11 3.79 10.37
C GLU A 27 7.62 3.21 9.04
N ALA A 28 8.79 2.56 9.05
CA ALA A 28 9.33 1.85 7.91
C ALA A 28 10.07 0.57 8.34
N ALA A 29 10.02 -0.46 7.50
CA ALA A 29 10.71 -1.73 7.71
C ALA A 29 11.24 -2.31 6.38
N GLY A 30 12.26 -3.17 6.45
CA GLY A 30 12.88 -3.83 5.30
C GLY A 30 14.12 -3.12 4.74
N GLN A 31 14.36 -3.24 3.43
CA GLN A 31 15.54 -2.73 2.72
C GLN A 31 15.39 -1.23 2.38
N LEU A 32 15.43 -0.38 3.40
CA LEU A 32 15.16 1.07 3.26
C LEU A 32 16.12 1.82 2.34
N GLY A 33 17.32 1.29 2.09
CA GLY A 33 18.27 1.89 1.14
C GLY A 33 17.82 1.84 -0.33
N GLN A 34 16.76 1.08 -0.67
CA GLN A 34 16.22 0.98 -2.02
C GLN A 34 15.00 1.87 -2.28
N VAL A 35 14.49 2.56 -1.25
CA VAL A 35 13.26 3.36 -1.32
C VAL A 35 13.47 4.67 -0.55
N ASP A 36 13.23 5.81 -1.20
CA ASP A 36 13.04 7.05 -0.45
C ASP A 36 11.72 6.96 0.32
N THR A 37 11.80 6.68 1.62
CA THR A 37 10.64 6.33 2.44
C THR A 37 9.66 7.48 2.63
N GLN A 38 10.15 8.72 2.66
CA GLN A 38 9.28 9.89 2.81
C GLN A 38 8.55 10.18 1.50
N LEU A 39 9.27 10.16 0.36
CA LEU A 39 8.63 10.30 -0.94
C LEU A 39 7.65 9.15 -1.23
N ALA A 40 7.97 7.94 -0.78
CA ALA A 40 7.09 6.78 -0.87
C ALA A 40 5.80 6.97 -0.07
N ALA A 41 5.88 7.54 1.15
CA ALA A 41 4.72 7.86 1.97
C ALA A 41 3.80 8.89 1.28
N GLU A 42 4.39 9.97 0.78
CA GLU A 42 3.67 11.02 0.04
C GLU A 42 2.99 10.48 -1.22
N LEU A 43 3.70 9.65 -2.00
CA LEU A 43 3.16 8.97 -3.17
C LEU A 43 1.97 8.07 -2.79
N CYS A 44 2.12 7.26 -1.75
CA CYS A 44 1.09 6.31 -1.36
C CYS A 44 -0.17 7.00 -0.84
N TYR A 45 0.03 8.08 -0.06
CA TYR A 45 -1.04 8.96 0.37
C TYR A 45 -1.78 9.58 -0.82
N ALA A 46 -1.06 10.22 -1.75
CA ALA A 46 -1.66 10.86 -2.91
C ALA A 46 -2.45 9.88 -3.79
N ASN A 47 -1.90 8.69 -4.07
CA ASN A 47 -2.59 7.67 -4.85
C ASN A 47 -3.83 7.12 -4.15
N GLY A 48 -3.79 6.93 -2.83
CA GLY A 48 -4.97 6.54 -2.05
C GLY A 48 -6.11 7.55 -2.23
N ARG A 49 -5.80 8.84 -2.15
CA ARG A 49 -6.77 9.94 -2.36
C ARG A 49 -7.35 9.94 -3.77
N ILE A 50 -6.51 9.74 -4.80
CA ILE A 50 -6.94 9.65 -6.19
C ILE A 50 -7.89 8.46 -6.40
N MET A 51 -7.59 7.31 -5.81
CA MET A 51 -8.46 6.13 -5.91
C MET A 51 -9.82 6.34 -5.26
N HIS A 52 -9.86 6.96 -4.07
CA HIS A 52 -11.12 7.32 -3.42
C HIS A 52 -11.93 8.29 -4.29
N HIS A 53 -11.29 9.34 -4.80
CA HIS A 53 -11.96 10.30 -5.68
C HIS A 53 -12.51 9.63 -6.95
N GLY A 54 -11.72 8.78 -7.61
CA GLY A 54 -12.16 8.06 -8.80
C GLY A 54 -13.33 7.12 -8.54
N SER A 55 -13.35 6.47 -7.37
CA SER A 55 -14.48 5.64 -6.92
C SER A 55 -15.75 6.47 -6.69
N ASP A 56 -15.65 7.62 -6.03
CA ASP A 56 -16.79 8.51 -5.80
C ASP A 56 -17.41 8.99 -7.13
N VAL A 57 -16.55 9.35 -8.09
CA VAL A 57 -16.97 9.71 -9.46
C VAL A 57 -17.67 8.53 -10.13
N LEU A 58 -17.11 7.33 -10.08
CA LEU A 58 -17.70 6.12 -10.67
C LEU A 58 -19.08 5.81 -10.06
N MET A 59 -19.21 5.84 -8.75
CA MET A 59 -20.46 5.55 -8.05
C MET A 59 -21.53 6.59 -8.38
N THR A 60 -21.14 7.86 -8.48
CA THR A 60 -22.05 8.96 -8.84
C THR A 60 -22.56 8.81 -10.27
N LEU A 61 -21.67 8.61 -11.25
CA LEU A 61 -22.05 8.53 -12.66
C LEU A 61 -22.82 7.24 -12.99
N SER A 62 -22.48 6.12 -12.33
CA SER A 62 -23.15 4.84 -12.55
C SER A 62 -24.44 4.67 -11.73
N SER A 63 -24.72 5.57 -10.77
CA SER A 63 -25.77 5.39 -9.76
C SER A 63 -25.68 4.05 -8.99
N THR A 64 -24.51 3.42 -9.00
CA THR A 64 -24.27 2.09 -8.40
C THR A 64 -23.24 2.21 -7.28
N GLN A 65 -23.64 1.79 -6.08
CA GLN A 65 -22.77 1.78 -4.90
C GLN A 65 -21.89 0.53 -4.87
N GLY A 66 -20.95 0.48 -3.92
CA GLY A 66 -20.17 -0.73 -3.61
C GLY A 66 -18.74 -0.74 -4.13
N TRP A 67 -18.23 0.41 -4.59
CA TRP A 67 -16.89 0.56 -5.11
C TRP A 67 -15.88 1.31 -4.22
N PRO A 68 -16.10 1.62 -2.92
CA PRO A 68 -15.09 2.36 -2.15
C PRO A 68 -13.81 1.52 -2.07
N PRO A 69 -12.65 2.06 -2.49
CA PRO A 69 -11.43 1.29 -2.56
C PRO A 69 -10.97 0.96 -1.14
N LYS A 70 -10.59 -0.30 -0.93
CA LYS A 70 -9.92 -0.72 0.31
C LYS A 70 -8.40 -0.59 0.20
N GLY A 71 -7.90 -0.58 -1.02
CA GLY A 71 -6.48 -0.54 -1.34
C GLY A 71 -6.28 -0.45 -2.85
N TRP A 72 -5.03 -0.41 -3.27
CA TRP A 72 -4.65 -0.30 -4.67
C TRP A 72 -3.28 -0.96 -4.90
N MET A 73 -2.98 -1.21 -6.18
CA MET A 73 -1.69 -1.70 -6.62
C MET A 73 -1.19 -0.87 -7.79
N MET A 74 0.09 -0.50 -7.77
CA MET A 74 0.81 -0.05 -8.95
C MET A 74 1.73 -1.17 -9.39
N LEU A 75 1.42 -1.77 -10.54
CA LEU A 75 2.19 -2.85 -11.14
C LEU A 75 3.28 -2.28 -12.04
N GLY A 76 4.53 -2.48 -11.67
CA GLY A 76 5.69 -2.28 -12.55
C GLY A 76 6.11 -3.56 -13.25
N ASP A 77 7.18 -3.50 -14.04
CA ASP A 77 7.77 -4.64 -14.72
C ASP A 77 8.42 -5.64 -13.74
N GLU A 78 9.23 -5.15 -12.80
CA GLU A 78 9.95 -5.95 -11.81
C GLU A 78 9.44 -5.73 -10.39
N LEU A 79 9.11 -4.48 -10.06
CA LEU A 79 8.66 -4.06 -8.74
C LEU A 79 7.21 -3.58 -8.78
N SER A 80 6.49 -3.77 -7.68
CA SER A 80 5.15 -3.21 -7.50
C SER A 80 5.00 -2.55 -6.14
N ILE A 81 4.02 -1.67 -6.05
CA ILE A 81 3.54 -1.09 -4.80
C ILE A 81 2.15 -1.64 -4.52
N CYS A 82 1.93 -2.21 -3.34
CA CYS A 82 0.63 -2.65 -2.86
C CYS A 82 0.29 -1.86 -1.60
N ALA A 83 -0.86 -1.19 -1.56
CA ALA A 83 -1.26 -0.37 -0.42
C ALA A 83 -2.69 -0.69 0.03
N VAL A 84 -2.91 -0.68 1.35
CA VAL A 84 -4.22 -0.79 1.99
C VAL A 84 -4.24 0.22 3.14
N ALA A 85 -5.20 1.13 3.11
CA ALA A 85 -5.28 2.27 4.02
C ALA A 85 -3.92 2.99 4.17
N GLU A 86 -3.38 3.08 5.38
CA GLU A 86 -2.14 3.78 5.74
C GLU A 86 -0.86 2.94 5.65
N VAL A 87 -0.95 1.71 5.13
CA VAL A 87 0.17 0.78 5.02
C VAL A 87 0.45 0.42 3.57
N ALA A 88 1.71 0.45 3.16
CA ALA A 88 2.14 0.06 1.82
C ALA A 88 3.36 -0.87 1.84
N CYS A 89 3.40 -1.80 0.88
CA CYS A 89 4.51 -2.71 0.61
C CYS A 89 5.08 -2.46 -0.78
N PHE A 90 6.41 -2.45 -0.86
CA PHE A 90 7.19 -2.49 -2.09
C PHE A 90 7.65 -3.93 -2.29
N VAL A 91 7.36 -4.53 -3.45
CA VAL A 91 7.54 -5.97 -3.66
C VAL A 91 8.24 -6.28 -4.98
N ARG A 92 9.02 -7.37 -5.01
CA ARG A 92 9.53 -7.99 -6.24
C ARG A 92 8.47 -8.94 -6.80
N ASN A 93 7.99 -8.64 -7.99
CA ASN A 93 6.88 -9.35 -8.64
C ASN A 93 7.13 -10.85 -8.77
N ARG A 94 8.38 -11.25 -9.04
CA ARG A 94 8.76 -12.65 -9.29
C ARG A 94 8.83 -13.52 -8.03
N GLU A 95 8.80 -12.91 -6.84
CA GLU A 95 9.06 -13.60 -5.59
C GLU A 95 7.85 -13.63 -4.65
N ILE A 96 6.84 -12.81 -4.93
CA ILE A 96 5.74 -12.52 -4.03
C ILE A 96 4.45 -13.24 -4.44
N SER A 97 3.58 -13.50 -3.47
CA SER A 97 2.15 -13.78 -3.70
C SER A 97 1.35 -12.52 -3.40
N PHE A 98 0.78 -11.87 -4.42
CA PHE A 98 -0.04 -10.66 -4.21
C PHE A 98 -1.24 -10.91 -3.28
N ASN A 99 -1.83 -12.10 -3.33
CA ASN A 99 -2.91 -12.48 -2.42
C ASN A 99 -2.45 -12.53 -0.97
N GLU A 100 -1.23 -12.98 -0.69
CA GLU A 100 -0.66 -12.95 0.66
C GLU A 100 -0.36 -11.53 1.11
N VAL A 101 0.22 -10.70 0.23
CA VAL A 101 0.48 -9.29 0.53
C VAL A 101 -0.80 -8.56 0.93
N PHE A 102 -1.86 -8.65 0.13
CA PHE A 102 -3.10 -7.95 0.44
C PHE A 102 -3.79 -8.47 1.71
N ARG A 103 -3.69 -9.77 2.00
CA ARG A 103 -4.17 -10.32 3.28
C ARG A 103 -3.40 -9.74 4.46
N SER A 104 -2.08 -9.70 4.38
CA SER A 104 -1.23 -9.16 5.46
C SER A 104 -1.44 -7.65 5.64
N LEU A 105 -1.50 -6.89 4.54
CA LEU A 105 -1.79 -5.46 4.58
C LEU A 105 -3.16 -5.18 5.24
N THR A 106 -4.21 -5.92 4.86
CA THR A 106 -5.56 -5.76 5.44
C THR A 106 -5.58 -6.08 6.93
N ALA A 107 -4.80 -7.06 7.39
CA ALA A 107 -4.73 -7.40 8.81
C ALA A 107 -4.05 -6.29 9.65
N LEU A 108 -3.16 -5.49 9.03
CA LEU A 108 -2.39 -4.44 9.69
C LEU A 108 -3.07 -3.06 9.64
N SER A 109 -4.02 -2.85 8.74
CA SER A 109 -4.78 -1.61 8.58
C SER A 109 -6.05 -1.52 9.44
N GLN A 110 -6.33 -2.53 10.27
CA GLN A 110 -7.53 -2.62 11.11
C GLN A 110 -7.26 -2.31 12.60
N LYS A 111 -6.09 -1.76 12.93
CA LYS A 111 -5.72 -1.36 14.29
C LYS A 111 -5.68 0.15 14.45
#